data_AF-A0A496QPN5-F1
#
_entry.id   AF-A0A496QPN5-F1
#
_cell.length_a   1.000
_cell.length_b   1.000
_cell.length_c   1.000
_cell.angle_alpha   90.00
_cell.angle_beta   90.00
_cell.angle_gamma   90.00
#
_symmetry.space_group_name_H-M   'P 1'
#
loop_
_entity.id
_entity.type
_entity.pdbx_description
1 polymer ?
#
loop_
_entity_poly.entity_id
_entity_poly.type
_entity_poly.pdbx_seq_one_letter_code
_entity_poly.pdbx_strand_id
1 'polypeptide(L)'
;MKEESVFERLVDRLSSSERKDLLEKIRSSRDMDEESFTEEPIEIEEDGDVDVEEKYSQSNFFIKLLLFVKSLLTGRDLYKLVEERLLKEIMRNIEKIYPSLIDFRRRDFLRPMHEELCKLRDAMSVFHNPLRKAIGEKKMDFFAFLGGMEMEFIQENLIIDTDPYSETDTFLGKSDQELKEELERRLEEDLSSISETERDRMYKHAKSLYSLNELSFFPFAKIISGFVKDSTGAPEFCPVREVEASFLHLVDILSGFKQYPGAKL
;
A
#
# COMPACT_ATOMS: atom_id res chain seq x y z
N MET A 1 -25.38 10.73 35.65
CA MET A 1 -24.52 11.93 35.65
C MET A 1 -23.36 11.62 34.72
N LYS A 2 -23.26 12.31 33.58
CA LYS A 2 -22.14 12.14 32.65
C LYS A 2 -20.89 12.74 33.30
N GLU A 3 -19.81 11.98 33.36
CA GLU A 3 -18.51 12.51 33.72
C GLU A 3 -18.06 13.43 32.57
N GLU A 4 -18.16 14.74 32.78
CA GLU A 4 -17.56 15.72 31.87
C GLU A 4 -16.06 15.43 31.80
N SER A 5 -15.58 15.22 30.58
CA SER A 5 -14.17 14.97 30.33
C SER A 5 -13.35 16.16 30.83
N VAL A 6 -12.18 15.93 31.44
CA VAL A 6 -11.24 16.98 31.86
C VAL A 6 -10.93 17.93 30.70
N PHE A 7 -11.01 17.42 29.47
CA PHE A 7 -10.90 18.18 28.24
C PHE A 7 -12.05 19.19 28.04
N GLU A 8 -13.30 18.79 28.27
CA GLU A 8 -14.48 19.66 28.13
C GLU A 8 -14.42 20.82 29.13
N ARG A 9 -14.03 20.53 30.38
CA ARG A 9 -13.79 21.57 31.41
C ARG A 9 -12.67 22.54 31.07
N LEU A 10 -11.66 22.09 30.33
CA LEU A 10 -10.54 22.92 29.89
C LEU A 10 -10.95 23.81 28.71
N VAL A 11 -11.76 23.27 27.79
CA VAL A 11 -12.28 23.98 26.61
C VAL A 11 -13.28 25.07 26.99
N ASP A 12 -14.10 24.84 28.02
CA ASP A 12 -15.12 25.79 28.48
C ASP A 12 -14.53 27.06 29.13
N ARG A 13 -13.28 26.98 29.62
CA ARG A 13 -12.55 28.10 30.23
C ARG A 13 -11.70 28.90 29.25
N LEU A 14 -11.54 28.43 28.01
CA LEU A 14 -10.76 29.12 26.99
C LEU A 14 -11.63 30.14 26.26
N SER A 15 -11.13 31.36 26.16
CA SER A 15 -11.75 32.40 25.33
C SER A 15 -11.74 32.00 23.85
N SER A 16 -12.65 32.57 23.06
CA SER A 16 -12.75 32.28 21.62
C SER A 16 -11.46 32.61 20.86
N SER A 17 -10.65 33.57 21.34
CA SER A 17 -9.33 33.89 20.81
C SER A 17 -8.30 32.82 21.16
N GLU A 18 -8.25 32.36 22.41
CA GLU A 18 -7.31 31.32 22.84
C GLU A 18 -7.60 29.98 22.15
N ARG A 19 -8.88 29.66 21.88
CA ARG A 19 -9.26 28.48 21.08
C ARG A 19 -8.73 28.56 19.65
N LYS A 20 -8.79 29.74 19.03
CA LYS A 20 -8.25 29.94 17.68
C LYS A 20 -6.72 29.81 17.67
N ASP A 21 -6.04 30.42 18.64
CA ASP A 21 -4.59 30.31 18.80
C ASP A 21 -4.13 28.87 19.05
N LEU A 22 -4.88 28.11 19.86
CA LEU A 22 -4.59 26.70 20.12
C LEU A 22 -4.83 25.82 18.89
N LEU A 23 -5.92 26.07 18.15
CA LEU A 23 -6.18 25.39 16.89
C LEU A 23 -5.11 25.70 15.84
N GLU A 24 -4.62 26.94 15.79
CA GLU A 24 -3.55 27.35 14.90
C GLU A 24 -2.22 26.71 15.30
N LYS A 25 -1.92 26.62 16.60
CA LYS A 25 -0.75 25.89 17.11
C LYS A 25 -0.82 24.39 16.83
N ILE A 26 -1.99 23.76 17.00
CA ILE A 26 -2.21 22.33 16.71
C ILE A 26 -2.08 22.07 15.21
N ARG A 27 -2.58 22.96 14.35
CA ARG A 27 -2.36 22.89 12.90
C ARG A 27 -0.88 23.02 12.56
N SER A 28 -0.18 24.00 13.14
CA SER A 28 1.26 24.19 12.89
C SER A 28 2.14 23.06 13.44
N SER A 29 1.71 22.36 14.50
CA SER A 29 2.41 21.17 14.98
C SER A 29 2.11 19.93 14.14
N ARG A 30 0.92 19.86 13.52
CA ARG A 30 0.55 18.76 12.61
C ARG A 30 1.36 18.81 11.31
N ASP A 31 1.71 20.00 10.84
CA ASP A 31 2.60 20.19 9.68
C ASP A 31 4.07 19.84 9.99
N MET A 32 4.45 19.68 11.26
CA MET A 32 5.81 19.31 11.69
C MET A 32 5.99 17.81 11.97
N ASP A 33 4.89 17.07 12.13
CA ASP A 33 4.89 15.60 12.27
C ASP A 33 4.63 14.90 10.92
N GLU A 34 4.62 15.65 9.81
CA GLU A 34 4.84 15.09 8.46
C GLU A 34 6.34 14.83 8.26
N GLU A 35 6.92 13.97 9.11
CA GLU A 35 7.94 13.04 8.60
C GLU A 35 7.20 12.06 7.68
N SER A 36 6.84 12.59 6.51
CA SER A 36 6.47 11.82 5.35
C SER A 36 7.50 10.70 5.19
N PHE A 37 7.03 9.47 4.97
CA PHE A 37 7.85 8.34 4.53
C PHE A 37 8.46 8.58 3.13
N THR A 38 8.88 9.81 2.82
CA THR A 38 9.76 10.14 1.72
C THR A 38 11.19 9.73 2.08
N GLU A 39 11.42 8.43 2.19
CA GLU A 39 12.58 7.91 1.48
C GLU A 39 12.35 8.28 0.01
N GLU A 40 13.32 8.94 -0.64
CA GLU A 40 13.23 9.24 -2.07
C GLU A 40 12.67 8.00 -2.78
N PRO A 41 11.58 8.13 -3.57
CA PRO A 41 11.07 7.00 -4.31
C PRO A 41 12.26 6.47 -5.11
N ILE A 42 12.68 5.24 -4.83
CA ILE A 42 13.45 4.51 -5.82
C ILE A 42 12.52 4.53 -7.04
N GLU A 43 12.86 5.31 -8.07
CA GLU A 43 12.21 5.29 -9.37
C GLU A 43 12.46 3.89 -9.94
N ILE A 44 11.71 2.92 -9.43
CA ILE A 44 11.60 1.60 -10.03
C ILE A 44 10.61 1.85 -11.16
N GLU A 45 11.15 1.99 -12.37
CA GLU A 45 10.38 2.07 -13.61
C GLU A 45 9.24 1.03 -13.56
N GLU A 46 8.06 1.43 -14.06
CA GLU A 46 6.84 0.61 -14.07
C GLU A 46 7.12 -0.82 -14.57
N ASP A 47 6.30 -1.80 -14.14
CA ASP A 47 6.32 -3.23 -14.52
C ASP A 47 6.13 -3.50 -16.04
N GLY A 48 6.71 -2.68 -16.91
CA GLY A 48 7.01 -3.04 -18.28
C GLY A 48 8.27 -3.89 -18.32
N ASP A 49 8.30 -4.86 -19.25
CA ASP A 49 9.56 -5.52 -19.63
C ASP A 49 10.60 -4.42 -19.86
N VAL A 50 11.73 -4.48 -19.14
CA VAL A 50 12.82 -3.52 -19.34
C VAL A 50 13.25 -3.63 -20.79
N ASP A 51 12.91 -2.62 -21.60
CA ASP A 51 13.28 -2.61 -23.00
C ASP A 51 14.81 -2.40 -23.09
N VAL A 52 15.51 -3.52 -23.22
CA VAL A 52 16.98 -3.58 -23.32
C VAL A 52 17.46 -2.80 -24.54
N GLU A 53 16.66 -2.74 -25.60
CA GLU A 53 16.96 -1.97 -26.80
C GLU A 53 16.82 -0.47 -26.56
N GLU A 54 15.77 -0.05 -25.85
CA GLU A 54 15.62 1.35 -25.44
C GLU A 54 16.77 1.79 -24.52
N LYS A 55 17.10 1.01 -23.48
CA LYS A 55 18.22 1.29 -22.57
C LYS A 55 19.57 1.32 -23.27
N TYR A 56 19.78 0.44 -24.27
CA TYR A 56 20.96 0.52 -25.12
C TYR A 56 20.97 1.80 -25.95
N SER A 57 19.84 2.19 -26.53
CA SER A 57 19.71 3.40 -27.35
C SER A 57 19.98 4.69 -26.55
N GLN A 58 19.58 4.73 -25.28
CA GLN A 58 19.81 5.86 -24.37
C GLN A 58 21.24 5.91 -23.81
N SER A 59 22.03 4.84 -23.98
CA SER A 59 23.40 4.77 -23.48
C SER A 59 24.39 5.67 -24.24
N ASN A 60 25.39 6.18 -23.53
CA ASN A 60 26.45 7.02 -24.11
C ASN A 60 27.26 6.28 -25.18
N PHE A 61 27.80 7.03 -26.16
CA PHE A 61 28.56 6.48 -27.29
C PHE A 61 29.73 5.56 -26.87
N PHE A 62 30.49 5.94 -25.84
CA PHE A 62 31.61 5.11 -25.34
C PHE A 62 31.16 3.76 -24.78
N ILE A 63 29.99 3.73 -24.14
CA ILE A 63 29.39 2.50 -23.63
C ILE A 63 29.02 1.58 -24.80
N LYS A 64 28.36 2.14 -25.83
CA LYS A 64 27.97 1.41 -27.04
C LYS A 64 29.19 0.83 -27.74
N LEU A 65 30.25 1.63 -27.89
CA LEU A 65 31.51 1.21 -28.48
C LEU A 65 32.18 0.08 -27.67
N LEU A 66 32.22 0.19 -26.35
CA LEU A 66 32.81 -0.82 -25.48
C LEU A 66 32.03 -2.14 -25.53
N LEU A 67 30.70 -2.08 -25.53
CA LEU A 67 29.83 -3.26 -25.66
C LEU A 67 29.96 -3.91 -27.04
N PHE A 68 30.04 -3.12 -28.10
CA PHE A 68 30.27 -3.60 -29.46
C PHE A 68 31.61 -4.32 -29.60
N VAL A 69 32.70 -3.71 -29.12
CA VAL A 69 34.03 -4.34 -29.10
C VAL A 69 34.00 -5.61 -28.27
N LYS A 70 33.38 -5.59 -27.09
CA LYS A 70 33.24 -6.77 -26.24
C LYS A 70 32.43 -7.88 -26.91
N SER A 71 31.35 -7.55 -27.61
CA SER A 71 30.55 -8.48 -28.40
C SER A 71 31.38 -9.13 -29.51
N LEU A 72 32.14 -8.33 -30.27
CA LEU A 72 33.03 -8.83 -31.32
C LEU A 72 34.13 -9.77 -30.79
N LEU A 73 34.76 -9.44 -29.65
CA LEU A 73 35.81 -10.27 -29.06
C LEU A 73 35.28 -11.54 -28.39
N THR A 74 34.09 -11.48 -27.76
CA THR A 74 33.54 -12.62 -27.01
C THR A 74 32.55 -13.47 -27.81
N GLY A 75 32.14 -13.01 -29.00
CA GLY A 75 31.10 -13.64 -29.82
C GLY A 75 29.72 -13.66 -29.15
N ARG A 76 29.54 -12.87 -28.09
CA ARG A 76 28.29 -12.80 -27.32
C ARG A 76 27.35 -11.78 -27.94
N ASP A 77 26.06 -12.07 -27.83
CA ASP A 77 25.00 -11.16 -28.23
C ASP A 77 25.11 -9.80 -27.50
N LEU A 78 24.88 -8.72 -28.24
CA LEU A 78 25.04 -7.36 -27.75
C LEU A 78 24.00 -7.03 -26.67
N TYR A 79 22.73 -7.42 -26.86
CA TYR A 79 21.65 -7.14 -25.92
C TYR A 79 21.83 -7.93 -24.62
N LYS A 80 22.33 -9.18 -24.69
CA LYS A 80 22.74 -9.92 -23.48
C LYS A 80 23.83 -9.22 -22.67
N LEU A 81 24.78 -8.55 -23.33
CA LEU A 81 25.81 -7.77 -22.63
C LEU A 81 25.26 -6.49 -21.99
N VAL A 82 24.20 -5.91 -22.57
CA VAL A 82 23.46 -4.78 -21.98
C VAL A 82 22.69 -5.25 -20.75
N GLU A 83 21.94 -6.35 -20.85
CA GLU A 83 21.22 -6.97 -19.75
C GLU A 83 22.14 -7.30 -18.56
N GLU A 84 23.28 -7.98 -18.82
CA GLU A 84 24.29 -8.28 -17.80
C GLU A 84 24.80 -7.01 -17.09
N ARG A 85 24.89 -5.89 -17.81
CA ARG A 85 25.32 -4.62 -17.25
C ARG A 85 24.23 -4.01 -16.38
N LEU A 86 22.99 -3.95 -16.87
CA LEU A 86 21.86 -3.41 -16.12
C LEU A 86 21.67 -4.18 -14.81
N LEU A 87 21.75 -5.51 -14.86
CA LEU A 87 21.73 -6.36 -13.67
C LEU A 87 22.85 -6.00 -12.69
N LYS A 88 24.09 -5.82 -13.16
CA LYS A 88 25.22 -5.40 -12.30
C LYS A 88 25.03 -4.03 -11.68
N GLU A 89 24.38 -3.12 -12.38
CA GLU A 89 24.07 -1.78 -11.88
C GLU A 89 23.03 -1.87 -10.76
N ILE A 90 21.96 -2.63 -10.96
CA ILE A 90 20.95 -2.92 -9.93
C ILE A 90 21.61 -3.56 -8.70
N MET A 91 22.44 -4.59 -8.88
CA MET A 91 23.13 -5.27 -7.78
C MET A 91 24.01 -4.31 -6.96
N ARG A 92 24.76 -3.42 -7.64
CA ARG A 92 25.60 -2.41 -6.98
C ARG A 92 24.77 -1.38 -6.23
N ASN A 93 23.64 -0.97 -6.79
CA ASN A 93 22.74 -0.02 -6.12
C ASN A 93 22.12 -0.64 -4.87
N ILE A 94 21.66 -1.89 -4.95
CA ILE A 94 21.16 -2.63 -3.79
C ILE A 94 22.24 -2.76 -2.72
N GLU A 95 23.47 -3.17 -3.09
CA GLU A 95 24.57 -3.33 -2.13
C GLU A 95 25.02 -2.00 -1.50
N LYS A 96 24.89 -0.88 -2.22
CA LYS A 96 25.18 0.46 -1.73
C LYS A 96 24.13 0.97 -0.73
N ILE A 97 22.84 0.78 -1.04
CA ILE A 97 21.73 1.28 -0.23
C ILE A 97 21.49 0.35 0.98
N TYR A 98 21.51 -0.96 0.75
CA TYR A 98 21.23 -1.99 1.73
C TYR A 98 22.40 -2.98 1.83
N PRO A 99 23.49 -2.58 2.50
CA PRO A 99 24.68 -3.41 2.56
C PRO A 99 24.38 -4.72 3.29
N SER A 100 24.95 -5.81 2.79
CA SER A 100 24.88 -7.14 3.41
C SER A 100 23.48 -7.75 3.51
N LEU A 101 22.51 -7.34 2.70
CA LEU A 101 21.24 -8.09 2.55
C LEU A 101 21.44 -9.38 1.75
N ILE A 102 22.19 -9.30 0.65
CA ILE A 102 22.39 -10.39 -0.31
C ILE A 102 23.86 -10.46 -0.68
N ASP A 103 24.48 -11.63 -0.55
CA ASP A 103 25.73 -11.93 -1.26
C ASP A 103 25.37 -12.35 -2.68
N PHE A 104 25.46 -11.41 -3.62
CA PHE A 104 25.14 -11.67 -5.02
C PHE A 104 26.10 -12.64 -5.72
N ARG A 105 27.32 -12.83 -5.22
CA ARG A 105 28.30 -13.76 -5.79
C ARG A 105 27.92 -15.19 -5.42
N ARG A 106 27.56 -15.40 -4.16
CA ARG A 106 27.15 -16.71 -3.63
C ARG A 106 25.67 -17.02 -3.85
N ARG A 107 24.88 -15.98 -4.12
CA ARG A 107 23.40 -15.99 -4.21
C ARG A 107 22.76 -16.43 -2.90
N ASP A 108 23.23 -15.82 -1.82
CA ASP A 108 22.76 -16.08 -0.47
C ASP A 108 22.12 -14.83 0.11
N PHE A 109 20.93 -14.97 0.70
CA PHE A 109 20.42 -14.00 1.66
C PHE A 109 21.22 -14.10 2.95
N LEU A 110 21.53 -12.97 3.57
CA LEU A 110 22.37 -12.92 4.75
C LEU A 110 21.55 -12.55 6.00
N ARG A 111 22.17 -12.61 7.18
CA ARG A 111 21.54 -12.27 8.47
C ARG A 111 20.68 -10.98 8.45
N PRO A 112 21.14 -9.84 7.89
CA PRO A 112 20.30 -8.64 7.83
C PRO A 112 18.96 -8.86 7.11
N MET A 113 18.93 -9.67 6.05
CA MET A 113 17.66 -10.02 5.37
C MET A 113 16.73 -10.81 6.30
N HIS A 114 17.27 -11.77 7.06
CA HIS A 114 16.48 -12.50 8.05
C HIS A 114 15.87 -11.56 9.10
N GLU A 115 16.64 -10.58 9.58
CA GLU A 115 16.17 -9.58 10.55
C GLU A 115 15.03 -8.74 9.97
N GLU A 116 15.17 -8.24 8.75
CA GLU A 116 14.11 -7.48 8.07
C GLU A 116 12.85 -8.33 7.83
N LEU A 117 12.99 -9.59 7.42
CA LEU A 117 11.85 -10.50 7.28
C LEU A 117 11.14 -10.77 8.62
N CYS A 118 11.90 -10.88 9.72
CA CYS A 118 11.31 -10.99 11.06
C CYS A 118 10.56 -9.72 11.47
N LYS A 119 11.18 -8.55 11.26
CA LYS A 119 10.53 -7.25 11.53
C LYS A 119 9.25 -7.09 10.73
N LEU A 120 9.28 -7.42 9.44
CA LEU A 120 8.11 -7.35 8.56
C LEU A 120 7.00 -8.29 9.05
N ARG A 121 7.32 -9.56 9.37
CA ARG A 121 6.36 -10.50 9.96
C ARG A 121 5.70 -9.93 11.22
N ASP A 122 6.52 -9.38 12.13
CA ASP A 122 6.04 -8.89 13.41
C ASP A 122 5.17 -7.63 13.23
N ALA A 123 5.58 -6.73 12.33
CA ALA A 123 4.79 -5.56 11.95
C ALA A 123 3.44 -5.96 11.32
N MET A 124 3.42 -7.00 10.51
CA MET A 124 2.21 -7.50 9.86
C MET A 124 1.25 -8.23 10.82
N SER A 125 1.78 -8.81 11.91
CA SER A 125 0.97 -9.57 12.88
C SER A 125 -0.12 -8.74 13.56
N VAL A 126 0.09 -7.42 13.72
CA VAL A 126 -0.87 -6.51 14.36
C VAL A 126 -2.19 -6.42 13.59
N PHE A 127 -2.15 -6.68 12.29
CA PHE A 127 -3.30 -6.59 11.40
C PHE A 127 -4.13 -7.88 11.32
N HIS A 128 -3.66 -8.99 11.88
CA HIS A 128 -4.36 -10.29 11.80
C HIS A 128 -5.80 -10.22 12.32
N ASN A 129 -5.99 -9.65 13.52
CA ASN A 129 -7.30 -9.58 14.14
C ASN A 129 -8.23 -8.57 13.47
N PRO A 130 -7.80 -7.31 13.20
CA PRO A 130 -8.61 -6.35 12.46
C PRO A 130 -9.03 -6.87 11.08
N LEU A 131 -8.10 -7.39 10.28
CA LEU A 131 -8.39 -7.82 8.91
C LEU A 131 -9.26 -9.07 8.86
N ARG A 132 -9.07 -10.02 9.79
CA ARG A 132 -9.96 -11.18 9.90
C ARG A 132 -11.42 -10.77 10.12
N LYS A 133 -11.65 -9.75 10.96
CA LYS A 133 -13.00 -9.21 11.19
C LYS A 133 -13.51 -8.43 9.99
N ALA A 134 -12.68 -7.53 9.46
CA ALA A 134 -13.04 -6.61 8.39
C ALA A 134 -13.30 -7.29 7.04
N ILE A 135 -12.50 -8.30 6.66
CA ILE A 135 -12.57 -8.95 5.34
C ILE A 135 -13.22 -10.34 5.42
N GLY A 136 -13.32 -10.91 6.63
CA GLY A 136 -14.02 -12.16 6.89
C GLY A 136 -15.47 -11.94 7.29
N GLU A 137 -15.74 -12.00 8.60
CA GLU A 137 -17.10 -12.05 9.16
C GLU A 137 -17.96 -10.83 8.82
N LYS A 138 -17.36 -9.63 8.80
CA LYS A 138 -18.07 -8.35 8.60
C LYS A 138 -17.71 -7.69 7.28
N LYS A 139 -17.41 -8.48 6.25
CA LYS A 139 -16.96 -7.98 4.94
C LYS A 139 -17.89 -6.91 4.37
N MET A 140 -19.18 -7.19 4.31
CA MET A 140 -20.16 -6.28 3.72
C MET A 140 -20.25 -4.97 4.53
N ASP A 141 -20.38 -5.08 5.86
CA ASP A 141 -20.45 -3.92 6.75
C ASP A 141 -19.19 -3.05 6.66
N PHE A 142 -18.02 -3.67 6.58
CA PHE A 142 -16.76 -2.95 6.46
C PHE A 142 -16.64 -2.20 5.13
N PHE A 143 -17.02 -2.82 4.00
CA PHE A 143 -17.00 -2.13 2.71
C PHE A 143 -18.07 -1.05 2.61
N ALA A 144 -19.24 -1.23 3.25
CA ALA A 144 -20.24 -0.18 3.37
C ALA A 144 -19.72 1.01 4.20
N PHE A 145 -19.06 0.73 5.33
CA PHE A 145 -18.41 1.75 6.14
C PHE A 145 -17.29 2.48 5.38
N LEU A 146 -16.41 1.74 4.69
CA LEU A 146 -15.34 2.31 3.89
C LEU A 146 -15.89 3.16 2.73
N GLY A 147 -16.95 2.69 2.07
CA GLY A 147 -17.65 3.44 1.03
C GLY A 147 -18.26 4.73 1.58
N GLY A 148 -18.86 4.67 2.77
CA GLY A 148 -19.39 5.85 3.44
C GLY A 148 -18.32 6.89 3.79
N MET A 149 -17.16 6.44 4.28
CA MET A 149 -16.02 7.33 4.53
C MET A 149 -15.46 7.98 3.26
N GLU A 150 -15.39 7.24 2.16
CA GLU A 150 -14.85 7.74 0.90
C GLU A 150 -15.83 8.65 0.15
N MET A 151 -17.13 8.42 0.35
CA MET A 151 -18.22 9.07 -0.37
C MET A 151 -19.21 9.71 0.63
N GLU A 152 -18.69 10.57 1.51
CA GLU A 152 -19.47 11.19 2.60
C GLU A 152 -20.77 11.83 2.12
N PHE A 153 -20.72 12.56 1.00
CA PHE A 153 -21.90 13.21 0.42
C PHE A 153 -22.96 12.21 -0.06
N ILE A 154 -22.54 11.10 -0.69
CA ILE A 154 -23.45 10.03 -1.12
C ILE A 154 -24.06 9.33 0.09
N GLN A 155 -23.26 9.11 1.15
CA GLN A 155 -23.74 8.56 2.40
C GLN A 155 -24.80 9.46 3.06
N GLU A 156 -24.57 10.77 3.09
CA GLU A 156 -25.54 11.74 3.63
C GLU A 156 -26.85 11.73 2.83
N ASN A 157 -26.78 11.77 1.49
CA ASN A 157 -27.96 11.71 0.64
C ASN A 157 -28.73 10.41 0.83
N LEU A 158 -28.03 9.27 0.84
CA LEU A 158 -28.67 7.97 1.10
C LEU A 158 -29.44 7.97 2.42
N ILE A 159 -28.89 8.53 3.49
CA ILE A 159 -29.56 8.57 4.79
C ILE A 159 -30.80 9.47 4.75
N ILE A 160 -30.72 10.61 4.07
CA ILE A 160 -31.82 11.58 3.98
C ILE A 160 -32.93 11.07 3.06
N ASP A 161 -32.57 10.60 1.87
CA ASP A 161 -33.51 10.28 0.80
C ASP A 161 -34.18 8.92 0.98
N THR A 162 -33.58 8.03 1.77
CA THR A 162 -34.16 6.73 2.13
C THR A 162 -34.83 6.70 3.51
N ASP A 163 -35.00 7.85 4.19
CA ASP A 163 -35.74 7.92 5.46
C ASP A 163 -37.26 7.88 5.22
N PRO A 164 -37.95 6.77 5.58
CA PRO A 164 -39.41 6.63 5.38
C PRO A 164 -40.22 7.54 6.30
N TYR A 165 -39.60 8.13 7.33
CA TYR A 165 -40.23 9.05 8.27
C TYR A 165 -39.88 10.52 8.00
N SER A 166 -39.12 10.79 6.94
CA SER A 166 -38.86 12.17 6.52
C SER A 166 -40.19 12.88 6.24
N GLU A 167 -40.34 14.10 6.77
CA GLU A 167 -41.57 14.91 6.62
C GLU A 167 -41.72 15.49 5.20
N THR A 168 -41.48 14.68 4.17
CA THR A 168 -41.69 15.10 2.79
C THR A 168 -43.10 14.72 2.33
N ASP A 169 -43.79 15.67 1.69
CA ASP A 169 -45.12 15.47 1.09
C ASP A 169 -45.16 14.26 0.13
N THR A 170 -44.00 13.81 -0.36
CA THR A 170 -43.80 12.67 -1.25
C THR A 170 -44.22 11.31 -0.66
N PHE A 171 -44.17 11.14 0.66
CA PHE A 171 -44.45 9.86 1.32
C PHE A 171 -45.85 9.81 1.98
N LEU A 172 -46.49 10.97 2.14
CA LEU A 172 -47.82 11.09 2.73
C LEU A 172 -48.89 10.46 1.82
N GLY A 173 -49.58 9.44 2.34
CA GLY A 173 -50.71 8.81 1.67
C GLY A 173 -50.35 7.73 0.63
N LYS A 174 -49.08 7.40 0.45
CA LYS A 174 -48.64 6.24 -0.33
C LYS A 174 -48.91 4.94 0.43
N SER A 175 -49.25 3.88 -0.30
CA SER A 175 -49.29 2.53 0.26
C SER A 175 -47.88 2.00 0.55
N ASP A 176 -47.75 1.00 1.43
CA ASP A 176 -46.46 0.38 1.78
C ASP A 176 -45.67 -0.09 0.56
N GLN A 177 -46.37 -0.57 -0.48
CA GLN A 177 -45.74 -1.02 -1.72
C GLN A 177 -45.20 0.16 -2.55
N GLU A 178 -45.97 1.22 -2.70
CA GLU A 178 -45.55 2.44 -3.42
C GLU A 178 -44.42 3.19 -2.69
N LEU A 179 -44.42 3.11 -1.34
CA LEU A 179 -43.34 3.63 -0.52
C LEU A 179 -42.05 2.86 -0.78
N LYS A 180 -42.12 1.52 -0.80
CA LYS A 180 -40.98 0.66 -1.08
C LYS A 180 -40.39 0.92 -2.47
N GLU A 181 -41.24 0.97 -3.50
CA GLU A 181 -40.80 1.24 -4.88
C GLU A 181 -40.14 2.62 -5.01
N GLU A 182 -40.64 3.64 -4.31
CA GLU A 182 -40.04 4.97 -4.29
C GLU A 182 -38.67 4.99 -3.59
N LEU A 183 -38.52 4.30 -2.46
CA LEU A 183 -37.26 4.21 -1.73
C LEU A 183 -36.20 3.44 -2.53
N GLU A 184 -36.59 2.36 -3.21
CA GLU A 184 -35.70 1.61 -4.11
C GLU A 184 -35.24 2.47 -5.29
N ARG A 185 -36.14 3.29 -5.86
CA ARG A 185 -35.80 4.23 -6.93
C ARG A 185 -34.77 5.28 -6.48
N ARG A 186 -34.98 5.90 -5.31
CA ARG A 186 -34.05 6.91 -4.77
C ARG A 186 -32.69 6.33 -4.43
N LEU A 187 -32.67 5.14 -3.81
CA LEU A 187 -31.46 4.38 -3.55
C LEU A 187 -30.66 4.15 -4.86
N GLU A 188 -31.33 3.76 -5.94
CA GLU A 188 -30.67 3.52 -7.22
C GLU A 188 -30.18 4.81 -7.89
N GLU A 189 -30.93 5.92 -7.76
CA GLU A 189 -30.51 7.25 -8.23
C GLU A 189 -29.23 7.72 -7.51
N ASP A 190 -29.19 7.63 -6.19
CA ASP A 190 -28.01 8.01 -5.39
C ASP A 190 -26.80 7.16 -5.74
N LEU A 191 -26.97 5.83 -5.84
CA LEU A 191 -25.89 4.93 -6.24
C LEU A 191 -25.41 5.19 -7.68
N SER A 192 -26.30 5.59 -8.59
CA SER A 192 -25.95 5.93 -9.97
C SER A 192 -25.16 7.24 -10.07
N SER A 193 -25.29 8.12 -9.06
CA SER A 193 -24.58 9.40 -9.02
C SER A 193 -23.10 9.27 -8.65
N ILE A 194 -22.67 8.09 -8.18
CA ILE A 194 -21.26 7.81 -7.84
C ILE A 194 -20.40 7.95 -9.10
N SER A 195 -19.47 8.91 -9.06
CA SER A 195 -18.56 9.20 -10.15
C SER A 195 -17.59 8.04 -10.42
N GLU A 196 -17.04 8.01 -11.63
CA GLU A 196 -15.95 7.07 -11.97
C GLU A 196 -14.73 7.29 -11.06
N THR A 197 -14.46 8.55 -10.68
CA THR A 197 -13.33 8.87 -9.80
C THR A 197 -13.48 8.32 -8.38
N GLU A 198 -14.69 8.31 -7.83
CA GLU A 198 -14.97 7.75 -6.50
C GLU A 198 -14.90 6.22 -6.53
N ARG A 199 -15.43 5.61 -7.60
CA ARG A 199 -15.28 4.18 -7.85
C ARG A 199 -13.83 3.76 -7.95
N ASP A 200 -13.00 4.54 -8.65
CA ASP A 200 -11.57 4.27 -8.78
C ASP A 200 -10.85 4.37 -7.44
N ARG A 201 -11.17 5.38 -6.61
CA ARG A 201 -10.59 5.49 -5.26
C ARG A 201 -11.01 4.32 -4.39
N MET A 202 -12.28 3.97 -4.37
CA MET A 202 -12.79 2.82 -3.62
C MET A 202 -12.15 1.50 -4.07
N TYR A 203 -11.98 1.31 -5.39
CA TYR A 203 -11.30 0.14 -5.94
C TYR A 203 -9.83 0.08 -5.50
N LYS A 204 -9.13 1.22 -5.49
CA LYS A 204 -7.75 1.31 -4.98
C LYS A 204 -7.67 0.96 -3.50
N HIS A 205 -8.56 1.50 -2.67
CA HIS A 205 -8.60 1.15 -1.24
C HIS A 205 -8.88 -0.33 -1.02
N ALA A 206 -9.84 -0.91 -1.77
CA ALA A 206 -10.11 -2.34 -1.73
C ALA A 206 -8.89 -3.17 -2.13
N LYS A 207 -8.20 -2.78 -3.21
CA LYS A 207 -6.99 -3.46 -3.69
C LYS A 207 -5.87 -3.44 -2.64
N SER A 208 -5.54 -2.26 -2.11
CA SER A 208 -4.52 -2.13 -1.05
C SER A 208 -4.86 -2.94 0.19
N LEU A 209 -6.15 -2.99 0.56
CA LEU A 209 -6.63 -3.80 1.68
C LEU A 209 -6.46 -5.29 1.42
N TYR A 210 -6.73 -5.77 0.20
CA TYR A 210 -6.48 -7.16 -0.17
C TYR A 210 -4.98 -7.49 -0.15
N SER A 211 -4.12 -6.61 -0.67
CA SER A 211 -2.66 -6.78 -0.61
C SER A 211 -2.18 -6.82 0.85
N LEU A 212 -2.70 -5.95 1.71
CA LEU A 212 -2.39 -5.94 3.14
C LEU A 212 -2.87 -7.22 3.85
N ASN A 213 -4.05 -7.72 3.49
CA ASN A 213 -4.54 -8.99 4.00
C ASN A 213 -3.66 -10.16 3.58
N GLU A 214 -3.27 -10.23 2.31
CA GLU A 214 -2.39 -11.28 1.81
C GLU A 214 -1.01 -11.22 2.48
N LEU A 215 -0.42 -10.03 2.59
CA LEU A 215 0.85 -9.82 3.27
C LEU A 215 0.75 -10.17 4.76
N SER A 216 -0.36 -9.82 5.42
CA SER A 216 -0.59 -10.12 6.82
C SER A 216 -0.61 -11.61 7.11
N PHE A 217 -1.28 -12.39 6.27
CA PHE A 217 -1.38 -13.84 6.43
C PHE A 217 -0.30 -14.62 5.65
N PHE A 218 0.69 -13.92 5.09
CA PHE A 218 1.79 -14.54 4.36
C PHE A 218 2.61 -15.48 5.29
N PRO A 219 2.98 -16.69 4.83
CA PRO A 219 3.69 -17.66 5.64
C PRO A 219 5.20 -17.35 5.74
N PHE A 220 5.57 -16.22 6.38
CA PHE A 220 6.95 -15.77 6.58
C PHE A 220 7.87 -16.87 7.14
N ALA A 221 7.34 -17.77 7.96
CA ALA A 221 8.06 -18.89 8.54
C ALA A 221 8.76 -19.76 7.47
N LYS A 222 8.20 -19.91 6.27
CA LYS A 222 8.79 -20.70 5.18
C LYS A 222 10.13 -20.14 4.69
N ILE A 223 10.26 -18.81 4.67
CA ILE A 223 11.49 -18.13 4.25
C ILE A 223 12.47 -18.07 5.43
N ILE A 224 11.97 -17.66 6.60
CA ILE A 224 12.76 -17.49 7.81
C ILE A 224 13.42 -18.81 8.25
N SER A 225 12.72 -19.94 8.15
CA SER A 225 13.26 -21.25 8.52
C SER A 225 14.33 -21.78 7.56
N GLY A 226 14.46 -21.19 6.36
CA GLY A 226 15.49 -21.54 5.38
C GLY A 226 16.88 -21.01 5.73
N PHE A 227 17.02 -20.15 6.73
CA PHE A 227 18.33 -19.65 7.16
C PHE A 227 19.10 -20.71 7.93
N VAL A 228 20.26 -21.08 7.39
CA VAL A 228 21.27 -21.91 8.05
C VAL A 228 21.79 -21.16 9.27
N LYS A 229 21.92 -21.87 10.38
CA LYS A 229 22.39 -21.32 11.65
C LYS A 229 23.89 -21.55 11.82
N ASP A 230 24.57 -20.56 12.39
CA ASP A 230 25.98 -20.66 12.77
C ASP A 230 26.16 -21.54 14.02
N SER A 231 27.41 -21.70 14.47
CA SER A 231 27.77 -22.47 15.67
C SER A 231 27.18 -21.92 16.97
N THR A 232 26.72 -20.68 16.97
CA THR A 232 26.03 -20.02 18.10
C THR A 232 24.50 -20.18 18.02
N GLY A 233 23.98 -20.75 16.93
CA GLY A 233 22.56 -20.93 16.68
C GLY A 233 21.88 -19.70 16.05
N ALA A 234 22.63 -18.66 15.69
CA ALA A 234 22.11 -17.46 15.04
C ALA A 234 22.03 -17.67 13.52
N PRO A 235 21.04 -17.07 12.82
CA PRO A 235 20.92 -17.18 11.36
C PRO A 235 22.15 -16.56 10.70
N GLU A 236 22.76 -17.28 9.74
CA GLU A 236 23.96 -16.83 9.04
C GLU A 236 23.63 -16.48 7.59
N PHE A 237 23.12 -17.45 6.83
CA PHE A 237 22.77 -17.28 5.43
C PHE A 237 21.66 -18.22 4.99
N CYS A 238 20.99 -17.91 3.89
CA CYS A 238 20.01 -18.75 3.22
C CYS A 238 20.26 -18.71 1.70
N PRO A 239 20.53 -19.85 1.04
CA PRO A 239 20.64 -19.88 -0.41
C PRO A 239 19.33 -19.44 -1.06
N VAL A 240 19.37 -18.44 -1.94
CA VAL A 240 18.16 -17.84 -2.55
C VAL A 240 17.28 -18.90 -3.21
N ARG A 241 17.88 -19.92 -3.82
CA ARG A 241 17.17 -21.03 -4.49
C ARG A 241 16.26 -21.85 -3.58
N GLU A 242 16.57 -21.92 -2.28
CA GLU A 242 15.77 -22.72 -1.34
C GLU A 242 14.44 -22.05 -1.00
N VAL A 243 14.41 -20.71 -1.05
CA VAL A 243 13.24 -19.90 -0.69
C VAL A 243 12.65 -19.14 -1.87
N GLU A 244 13.23 -19.28 -3.07
CA GLU A 244 12.93 -18.52 -4.29
C GLU A 244 11.43 -18.41 -4.56
N ALA A 245 10.71 -19.54 -4.59
CA ALA A 245 9.27 -19.53 -4.85
C ALA A 245 8.46 -18.75 -3.81
N SER A 246 8.81 -18.87 -2.52
CA SER A 246 8.12 -18.13 -1.45
C SER A 246 8.50 -16.66 -1.47
N PHE A 247 9.77 -16.35 -1.79
CA PHE A 247 10.25 -14.99 -1.88
C PHE A 247 9.66 -14.25 -3.08
N LEU A 248 9.52 -14.90 -4.24
CA LEU A 248 8.84 -14.32 -5.40
C LEU A 248 7.37 -14.02 -5.10
N HIS A 249 6.66 -14.93 -4.43
CA HIS A 249 5.28 -14.65 -3.99
C HIS A 249 5.22 -13.44 -3.04
N LEU A 250 6.18 -13.29 -2.13
CA LEU A 250 6.27 -12.10 -1.28
C LEU A 250 6.50 -10.82 -2.11
N VAL A 251 7.37 -10.87 -3.13
CA VAL A 251 7.61 -9.75 -4.04
C VAL A 251 6.35 -9.38 -4.82
N ASP A 252 5.57 -10.36 -5.30
CA ASP A 252 4.31 -10.13 -6.00
C ASP A 252 3.27 -9.42 -5.10
N ILE A 253 3.21 -9.80 -3.82
CA ILE A 253 2.33 -9.12 -2.85
C ILE A 253 2.80 -7.67 -2.65
N LEU A 254 4.12 -7.45 -2.50
CA LEU A 254 4.71 -6.14 -2.29
C LEU A 254 4.57 -5.22 -3.51
N SER A 255 4.69 -5.74 -4.73
CA SER A 255 4.43 -4.96 -5.95
C SER A 255 2.97 -4.51 -6.05
N GLY A 256 2.04 -5.26 -5.45
CA GLY A 256 0.65 -4.85 -5.27
C GLY A 256 0.45 -3.51 -4.54
N PHE A 257 1.42 -3.07 -3.73
CA PHE A 257 1.41 -1.76 -3.08
C PHE A 257 2.05 -0.63 -3.90
N LYS A 258 2.89 -0.95 -4.90
CA LYS A 258 3.59 0.05 -5.72
C LYS A 258 2.67 0.88 -6.60
N GLN A 259 1.45 0.40 -6.85
CA GLN A 259 0.41 1.18 -7.55
C GLN A 259 -0.24 2.27 -6.67
N TYR A 260 0.37 2.62 -5.54
CA TYR A 260 -0.06 3.70 -4.68
C TYR A 260 0.71 5.00 -4.98
N PRO A 261 0.08 6.00 -5.63
CA PRO A 261 0.55 7.37 -5.54
C PRO A 261 0.10 7.94 -4.17
N GLY A 262 0.98 7.87 -3.18
CA GLY A 262 0.97 8.82 -2.06
C GLY A 262 1.85 10.00 -2.45
N ALA A 263 1.55 11.26 -2.21
CA ALA A 263 0.53 11.87 -1.38
C ALA A 263 0.10 13.18 -2.02
N LYS A 264 -1.21 13.35 -2.23
CA LYS A 264 -1.85 14.66 -2.21
C LYS A 264 -3.02 14.53 -1.25
N LEU A 265 -2.77 14.84 0.01
CA LEU A 265 -3.76 15.43 0.89
C LEU A 265 -3.44 16.93 0.97
#